data_AF-A0A914U5W6-F1
#
_entry.id   AF-A0A914U5W6-F1
#
_cell.length_a   1.000
_cell.length_b   1.000
_cell.length_c   1.000
_cell.angle_alpha   90.00
_cell.angle_beta   90.00
_cell.angle_gamma   90.00
#
_symmetry.space_group_name_H-M   'P 1'
#
loop_
_entity.id
_entity.type
_entity.pdbx_description
1 polymer ?
#
loop_
_entity_poly.entity_id
_entity_poly.type
_entity_poly.pdbx_seq_one_letter_code
_entity_poly.pdbx_strand_id
1 'polypeptide(L)'
;MIINGMQQPGQPGVPMMAPNQLALSAQYLAPNGSPYHMSTNYRASQVAMPGSSSAPTPTTTTTAAINRSQRCGVCRGCQCKPCGACTYCQDSPQFGGPGVKKQSCIERRCLRVLENRLQREAPSFKARVGCNNCDDCRMADCQVCLVCLDKRFFDNRYMTGALCAKKRCNNATSLELPSQQQQQQQ
;
A
#
# COMPACT_ATOMS: atom_id res chain seq x y z
N MET A 1 -63.47 -3.25 -15.17
CA MET A 1 -62.66 -3.78 -14.06
C MET A 1 -61.43 -2.87 -13.93
N ILE A 2 -61.56 -1.61 -13.49
CA ILE A 2 -61.46 -1.08 -12.11
C ILE A 2 -60.60 -1.92 -11.13
N ILE A 3 -59.66 -1.20 -10.48
CA ILE A 3 -58.84 -1.46 -9.27
C ILE A 3 -57.69 -2.49 -9.38
N ASN A 4 -56.47 -2.30 -8.84
CA ASN A 4 -55.83 -1.20 -8.10
C ASN A 4 -54.30 -1.44 -8.07
N GLY A 5 -53.53 -0.35 -8.05
CA GLY A 5 -52.10 -0.36 -7.78
C GLY A 5 -51.76 -0.74 -6.34
N MET A 6 -50.64 -1.44 -6.16
CA MET A 6 -50.04 -1.70 -4.85
C MET A 6 -48.77 -0.86 -4.70
N GLN A 7 -49.00 0.30 -4.08
CA GLN A 7 -48.04 1.22 -3.49
C GLN A 7 -47.26 0.51 -2.36
N GLN A 8 -45.93 0.58 -2.37
CA GLN A 8 -45.11 0.21 -1.21
C GLN A 8 -45.07 1.37 -0.20
N PRO A 9 -45.20 1.12 1.12
CA PRO A 9 -45.19 2.15 2.14
C PRO A 9 -43.77 2.66 2.44
N GLY A 10 -43.65 3.99 2.51
CA GLY A 10 -42.45 4.71 2.93
C GLY A 10 -42.09 4.46 4.39
N GLN A 11 -40.78 4.43 4.65
CA GLN A 11 -40.24 4.38 6.01
C GLN A 11 -40.31 5.77 6.66
N PRO A 12 -40.75 5.88 7.93
CA PRO A 12 -40.80 7.14 8.64
C PRO A 12 -39.40 7.61 9.07
N GLY A 13 -39.16 8.91 8.88
CA GLY A 13 -37.94 9.60 9.27
C GLY A 13 -37.74 9.61 10.78
N VAL A 14 -36.52 9.33 11.21
CA VAL A 14 -36.08 9.51 12.60
C VAL A 14 -35.74 10.98 12.85
N PRO A 15 -36.18 11.56 13.98
CA PRO A 15 -36.02 12.98 14.26
C PRO A 15 -34.59 13.36 14.69
N MET A 16 -34.18 14.53 14.19
CA MET A 16 -33.04 15.32 14.63
C MET A 16 -33.20 15.74 16.10
N MET A 17 -32.21 15.47 16.95
CA MET A 17 -32.08 16.12 18.25
C MET A 17 -30.92 17.11 18.22
N ALA A 18 -31.27 18.37 18.47
CA ALA A 18 -30.40 19.52 18.57
C ALA A 18 -29.66 19.56 19.94
N PRO A 19 -28.67 20.44 20.13
CA PRO A 19 -27.69 20.34 21.20
C PRO A 19 -28.22 20.96 22.49
N ASN A 20 -27.96 20.33 23.63
CA ASN A 20 -28.17 20.97 24.93
C ASN A 20 -26.84 21.49 25.47
N GLN A 21 -26.82 22.80 25.66
CA GLN A 21 -25.73 23.59 26.20
C GLN A 21 -25.79 23.61 27.74
N LEU A 22 -24.62 23.83 28.32
CA LEU A 22 -24.34 24.36 29.66
C LEU A 22 -24.24 23.38 30.85
N ALA A 23 -22.97 23.17 31.20
CA ALA A 23 -22.38 23.42 32.51
C ALA A 23 -22.87 22.61 33.70
N LEU A 24 -21.98 21.78 34.26
CA LEU A 24 -21.65 21.82 35.68
C LEU A 24 -20.29 21.18 35.93
N SER A 25 -19.45 21.96 36.62
CA SER A 25 -18.15 21.64 37.16
C SER A 25 -18.21 20.42 38.09
N ALA A 26 -17.58 19.32 37.69
CA ALA A 26 -17.29 18.21 38.58
C ALA A 26 -15.81 18.26 38.96
N GLN A 27 -15.56 18.84 40.12
CA GLN A 27 -14.30 18.76 40.84
C GLN A 27 -14.15 17.31 41.34
N TYR A 28 -13.39 16.47 40.64
CA TYR A 28 -12.98 15.17 41.17
C TYR A 28 -11.51 15.21 41.54
N LEU A 29 -11.27 15.26 42.85
CA LEU A 29 -9.97 15.03 43.45
C LEU A 29 -9.57 13.57 43.20
N ALA A 30 -8.38 13.37 42.62
CA ALA A 30 -7.76 12.05 42.48
C ALA A 30 -6.99 11.68 43.75
N PRO A 31 -7.05 10.43 44.23
CA PRO A 31 -5.99 9.87 45.05
C PRO A 31 -5.19 8.81 44.25
N ASN A 32 -3.90 9.10 44.13
CA ASN A 32 -2.76 8.18 44.00
C ASN A 32 -2.80 7.03 42.98
N GLY A 33 -1.96 7.13 41.95
CA GLY A 33 -1.60 5.99 41.11
C GLY A 33 -0.65 6.30 39.94
N SER A 34 0.61 6.59 40.25
CA SER A 34 1.81 6.47 39.38
C SER A 34 1.94 7.37 38.12
N PRO A 35 3.05 8.13 37.98
CA PRO A 35 3.29 8.99 36.82
C PRO A 35 3.86 8.21 35.63
N TYR A 36 3.06 8.03 34.57
CA TYR A 36 3.62 7.86 33.23
C TYR A 36 4.01 9.25 32.70
N HIS A 37 5.32 9.43 32.51
CA HIS A 37 5.95 10.65 32.00
C HIS A 37 5.50 10.92 30.54
N MET A 38 4.52 11.79 30.36
CA MET A 38 4.12 12.32 29.05
C MET A 38 5.11 13.42 28.63
N SER A 39 6.13 13.07 27.87
CA SER A 39 7.03 14.06 27.24
C SER A 39 6.30 14.77 26.10
N THR A 40 5.59 15.85 26.45
CA THR A 40 5.09 16.82 25.47
C THR A 40 6.19 17.84 25.21
N ASN A 41 6.97 17.61 24.14
CA ASN A 41 7.82 18.66 23.57
C ASN A 41 6.93 19.68 22.84
N TYR A 42 6.21 20.51 23.60
CA TYR A 42 5.69 21.77 23.11
C TYR A 42 6.65 22.88 23.57
N ARG A 43 7.67 23.19 22.77
CA ARG A 43 8.46 24.40 23.02
C ARG A 43 7.66 25.59 22.49
N ALA A 44 6.98 26.26 23.41
CA ALA A 44 6.64 27.65 23.29
C ALA A 44 7.92 28.48 23.46
N SER A 45 8.35 29.19 22.41
CA SER A 45 9.28 30.32 22.50
C SER A 45 9.01 31.22 21.29
N GLN A 46 8.35 32.37 21.49
CA GLN A 46 8.98 33.68 21.73
C GLN A 46 9.38 34.39 20.43
N VAL A 47 8.82 35.58 20.27
CA VAL A 47 9.00 36.54 19.18
C VAL A 47 10.41 37.14 19.16
N ALA A 48 11.02 37.22 17.97
CA ALA A 48 12.03 38.23 17.61
C ALA A 48 12.23 38.27 16.07
N MET A 49 12.19 39.47 15.48
CA MET A 49 12.42 39.78 14.05
C MET A 49 13.94 40.06 13.80
N PRO A 50 14.38 40.63 12.64
CA PRO A 50 14.96 39.89 11.52
C PRO A 50 16.42 40.30 11.20
N GLY A 51 17.06 39.53 10.30
CA GLY A 51 18.23 39.98 9.55
C GLY A 51 19.48 39.13 9.79
N SER A 52 19.99 38.51 8.71
CA SER A 52 21.41 38.37 8.35
C SER A 52 21.57 37.27 7.30
N SER A 53 22.01 37.68 6.11
CA SER A 53 22.45 36.85 5.00
C SER A 53 23.43 35.76 5.48
N SER A 54 23.08 34.50 5.32
CA SER A 54 24.02 33.39 5.46
C SER A 54 23.84 32.43 4.29
N ALA A 55 24.96 32.17 3.62
CA ALA A 55 25.12 31.34 2.45
C ALA A 55 24.58 29.91 2.65
N PRO A 56 24.15 29.21 1.57
CA PRO A 56 23.87 27.78 1.66
C PRO A 56 25.18 27.02 1.87
N THR A 57 25.39 26.50 3.08
CA THR A 57 26.40 25.48 3.35
C THR A 57 25.96 24.15 2.73
N PRO A 58 26.79 23.49 1.91
CA PRO A 58 26.51 22.12 1.48
C PRO A 58 26.79 21.17 2.66
N THR A 59 25.75 20.82 3.41
CA THR A 59 25.82 19.70 4.34
C THR A 59 25.79 18.40 3.55
N THR A 60 26.98 17.95 3.17
CA THR A 60 27.25 16.60 2.65
C THR A 60 27.07 15.60 3.79
N THR A 61 25.82 15.20 4.04
CA THR A 61 25.49 13.97 4.77
C THR A 61 24.64 13.11 3.85
N THR A 62 25.30 12.46 2.90
CA THR A 62 24.69 11.56 1.91
C THR A 62 24.26 10.26 2.58
N THR A 63 23.22 10.28 3.40
CA THR A 63 22.36 9.11 3.52
C THR A 63 21.56 9.06 2.23
N ALA A 64 21.87 8.09 1.35
CA ALA A 64 21.19 7.91 0.08
C ALA A 64 19.68 7.77 0.32
N ALA A 65 18.95 8.87 0.20
CA ALA A 65 17.49 8.88 0.27
C ALA A 65 17.01 8.00 -0.88
N ILE A 66 16.52 6.80 -0.56
CA ILE A 66 15.97 5.88 -1.55
C ILE A 66 14.79 6.62 -2.21
N ASN A 67 15.04 7.16 -3.40
CA ASN A 67 14.05 7.91 -4.15
C ASN A 67 12.93 6.95 -4.55
N ARG A 68 11.83 6.96 -3.77
CA ARG A 68 10.67 6.11 -4.05
C ARG A 68 10.11 6.56 -5.38
N SER A 69 10.06 5.63 -6.35
CA SER A 69 9.51 5.90 -7.68
C SER A 69 8.14 6.59 -7.57
N GLN A 70 8.03 7.73 -8.24
CA GLN A 70 6.76 8.43 -8.36
C GLN A 70 5.78 7.64 -9.21
N ARG A 71 4.48 7.84 -8.93
CA ARG A 71 3.40 7.30 -9.76
C ARG A 71 3.39 8.01 -11.12
N CYS A 72 3.00 7.29 -12.17
CA CYS A 72 2.98 7.87 -13.52
C CYS A 72 1.79 8.82 -13.78
N GLY A 73 0.74 8.79 -12.96
CA GLY A 73 -0.47 9.60 -13.15
C GLY A 73 -1.42 9.10 -14.26
N VAL A 74 -0.90 8.41 -15.28
CA VAL A 74 -1.65 8.14 -16.53
C VAL A 74 -2.10 6.69 -16.72
N CYS A 75 -1.53 5.69 -16.05
CA CYS A 75 -1.98 4.30 -16.23
C CYS A 75 -3.35 4.04 -15.56
N ARG A 76 -4.05 2.96 -15.97
CA ARG A 76 -5.34 2.53 -15.38
C ARG A 76 -5.33 2.60 -13.85
N GLY A 77 -4.33 2.02 -13.20
CA GLY A 77 -4.25 2.03 -11.73
C GLY A 77 -4.00 3.42 -11.11
N CYS A 78 -3.44 4.38 -11.84
CA CYS A 78 -3.33 5.76 -11.36
C CYS A 78 -4.68 6.51 -11.46
N GLN A 79 -5.41 6.28 -12.54
CA GLN A 79 -6.69 6.96 -12.79
C GLN A 79 -7.86 6.35 -12.01
N CYS A 80 -7.79 5.06 -11.64
CA CYS A 80 -8.84 4.42 -10.86
C CYS A 80 -8.96 4.95 -9.42
N LYS A 81 -10.21 5.03 -8.94
CA LYS A 81 -10.54 5.26 -7.54
C LYS A 81 -10.23 4.03 -6.69
N PRO A 82 -10.00 4.18 -5.37
CA PRO A 82 -9.84 3.04 -4.48
C PRO A 82 -11.12 2.19 -4.47
N CYS A 83 -10.96 0.86 -4.55
CA CYS A 83 -12.12 -0.05 -4.67
C CYS A 83 -12.93 -0.24 -3.37
N GLY A 84 -12.40 0.15 -2.20
CA GLY A 84 -13.05 -0.04 -0.90
C GLY A 84 -13.06 -1.48 -0.37
N ALA A 85 -13.09 -2.50 -1.25
CA ALA A 85 -13.30 -3.88 -0.84
C ALA A 85 -12.03 -4.74 -0.69
N CYS A 86 -10.90 -4.36 -1.32
CA CYS A 86 -9.69 -5.17 -1.23
C CYS A 86 -9.05 -5.12 0.16
N THR A 87 -8.23 -6.12 0.51
CA THR A 87 -7.54 -6.22 1.80
C THR A 87 -6.73 -4.98 2.19
N TYR A 88 -6.19 -4.24 1.22
CA TYR A 88 -5.45 -2.99 1.49
C TYR A 88 -6.36 -1.78 1.63
N CYS A 89 -7.54 -1.79 0.99
CA CYS A 89 -8.57 -0.77 1.23
C CYS A 89 -9.19 -0.97 2.61
N GLN A 90 -9.56 -2.20 2.96
CA GLN A 90 -10.09 -2.53 4.29
C GLN A 90 -9.09 -2.28 5.43
N ASP A 91 -7.78 -2.28 5.15
CA ASP A 91 -6.75 -1.88 6.12
C ASP A 91 -6.58 -0.36 6.21
N SER A 92 -6.99 0.40 5.19
CA SER A 92 -6.75 1.84 5.16
C SER A 92 -7.65 2.59 6.14
N PRO A 93 -7.14 3.60 6.88
CA PRO A 93 -7.94 4.43 7.77
C PRO A 93 -9.08 5.17 7.06
N GLN A 94 -8.92 5.48 5.76
CA GLN A 94 -9.98 6.10 4.95
C GLN A 94 -11.26 5.24 4.88
N PHE A 95 -11.13 3.92 5.04
CA PHE A 95 -12.24 2.97 5.03
C PHE A 95 -12.46 2.32 6.40
N GLY A 96 -11.95 2.93 7.49
CA GLY A 96 -12.13 2.43 8.86
C GLY A 96 -11.18 1.30 9.28
N GLY A 97 -10.14 1.02 8.49
CA GLY A 97 -9.15 -0.01 8.80
C GLY A 97 -8.08 0.41 9.82
N PRO A 98 -7.32 -0.56 10.38
CA PRO A 98 -6.30 -0.31 11.41
C PRO A 98 -5.03 0.41 10.92
N GLY A 99 -4.81 0.52 9.60
CA GLY A 99 -3.70 1.28 9.01
C GLY A 99 -2.32 0.64 9.16
N VAL A 100 -2.25 -0.67 9.39
CA VAL A 100 -1.00 -1.37 9.73
C VAL A 100 -0.21 -1.76 8.48
N LYS A 101 -0.88 -2.15 7.39
CA LYS A 101 -0.20 -2.65 6.17
C LYS A 101 0.38 -1.52 5.33
N LYS A 102 -0.24 -0.32 5.38
CA LYS A 102 0.23 0.88 4.67
C LYS A 102 0.49 0.66 3.18
N GLN A 103 -0.33 -0.16 2.51
CA GLN A 103 -0.25 -0.43 1.07
C GLN A 103 -1.35 0.28 0.30
N SER A 104 -1.10 0.60 -0.96
CA SER A 104 -2.15 1.10 -1.86
C SER A 104 -3.11 -0.01 -2.29
N CYS A 105 -4.35 0.36 -2.61
CA CYS A 105 -5.34 -0.51 -3.24
C CYS A 105 -4.76 -1.35 -4.41
N ILE A 106 -5.15 -2.63 -4.50
CA ILE A 106 -4.69 -3.55 -5.57
C ILE A 106 -5.06 -3.06 -6.97
N GLU A 107 -6.27 -2.52 -7.14
CA GLU A 107 -6.75 -1.99 -8.43
C GLU A 107 -6.05 -0.69 -8.81
N ARG A 108 -5.43 -0.01 -7.84
CA ARG A 108 -4.68 1.22 -8.08
C ARG A 108 -3.20 1.00 -8.33
N ARG A 109 -2.73 -0.23 -8.54
CA ARG A 109 -1.31 -0.50 -8.74
C ARG A 109 -0.78 0.25 -9.97
N CYS A 110 0.20 1.13 -9.76
CA CYS A 110 0.80 1.90 -10.84
C CYS A 110 1.77 1.03 -11.64
N LEU A 111 1.65 1.01 -12.97
CA LEU A 111 2.52 0.22 -13.85
C LEU A 111 3.99 0.64 -13.74
N ARG A 112 4.29 1.94 -13.79
CA ARG A 112 5.67 2.46 -13.64
C ARG A 112 6.31 2.04 -12.31
N VAL A 113 5.57 2.14 -11.21
CA VAL A 113 6.10 1.77 -9.88
C VAL A 113 6.29 0.27 -9.77
N LEU A 114 5.37 -0.52 -10.35
CA LEU A 114 5.48 -1.97 -10.40
C LEU A 114 6.68 -2.41 -11.25
N GLU A 115 6.86 -1.82 -12.43
CA GLU A 115 7.99 -2.09 -13.33
C GLU A 115 9.33 -1.77 -12.67
N ASN A 116 9.46 -0.59 -12.04
CA ASN A 116 10.64 -0.22 -11.26
C ASN A 116 10.93 -1.22 -10.13
N ARG A 117 9.89 -1.78 -9.51
CA ARG A 117 10.06 -2.82 -8.49
C ARG A 117 10.52 -4.13 -9.13
N LEU A 118 9.92 -4.55 -10.25
CA LEU A 118 10.32 -5.76 -10.97
C LEU A 118 11.78 -5.68 -11.43
N GLN A 119 12.21 -4.55 -11.99
CA GLN A 119 13.60 -4.33 -12.41
C GLN A 119 14.61 -4.47 -11.27
N ARG A 120 14.28 -3.99 -10.06
CA ARG A 120 15.16 -4.12 -8.89
C ARG A 120 15.20 -5.54 -8.34
N GLU A 121 14.07 -6.24 -8.36
CA GLU A 121 13.94 -7.55 -7.73
C GLU A 121 14.32 -8.70 -8.67
N ALA A 122 14.21 -8.51 -10.00
CA ALA A 122 14.48 -9.54 -11.01
C ALA A 122 15.87 -10.17 -10.93
N PRO A 123 16.98 -9.39 -10.79
CA PRO A 123 18.32 -9.98 -10.72
C PRO A 123 18.52 -10.90 -9.51
N SER A 124 17.80 -10.66 -8.42
CA SER A 124 17.92 -11.44 -7.18
C SER A 124 16.87 -12.56 -7.09
N PHE A 125 15.90 -12.58 -7.98
CA PHE A 125 14.77 -13.50 -7.89
C PHE A 125 15.18 -14.90 -8.37
N LYS A 126 15.16 -15.86 -7.43
CA LYS A 126 15.40 -17.29 -7.71
C LYS A 126 14.18 -17.89 -8.43
N ALA A 127 14.09 -17.68 -9.73
CA ALA A 127 13.05 -18.24 -10.57
C ALA A 127 13.09 -19.78 -10.56
N ARG A 128 11.91 -20.41 -10.54
CA ARG A 128 11.76 -21.86 -10.58
C ARG A 128 10.68 -22.26 -11.58
N VAL A 129 10.87 -23.38 -12.26
CA VAL A 129 9.89 -24.04 -13.14
C VAL A 129 9.33 -25.25 -12.43
N GLY A 130 8.02 -25.46 -12.54
CA GLY A 130 7.34 -26.57 -11.90
C GLY A 130 7.33 -27.81 -12.77
N CYS A 131 7.08 -28.97 -12.15
CA CYS A 131 6.94 -30.23 -12.88
C CYS A 131 5.67 -30.33 -13.75
N ASN A 132 4.75 -29.35 -13.65
CA ASN A 132 3.46 -29.30 -14.33
C ASN A 132 2.46 -30.44 -14.04
N ASN A 133 2.85 -31.47 -13.27
CA ASN A 133 2.01 -32.64 -13.01
C ASN A 133 1.56 -32.82 -11.55
N CYS A 134 2.02 -31.97 -10.62
CA CYS A 134 1.54 -32.00 -9.24
C CYS A 134 0.37 -31.01 -9.02
N ASP A 135 -0.41 -31.23 -7.97
CA ASP A 135 -1.53 -30.36 -7.59
C ASP A 135 -1.11 -28.91 -7.44
N ASP A 136 0.04 -28.64 -6.79
CA ASP A 136 0.57 -27.28 -6.64
C ASP A 136 0.80 -26.58 -7.99
N CYS A 137 1.28 -27.30 -9.00
CA CYS A 137 1.49 -26.72 -10.33
C CYS A 137 0.17 -26.39 -11.02
N ARG A 138 -0.83 -27.27 -10.84
CA ARG A 138 -2.17 -27.12 -11.42
C ARG A 138 -3.03 -26.06 -10.75
N MET A 139 -2.70 -25.66 -9.51
CA MET A 139 -3.43 -24.58 -8.83
C MET A 139 -3.51 -23.31 -9.70
N ALA A 140 -4.53 -22.49 -9.50
CA ALA A 140 -4.57 -21.19 -10.15
C ALA A 140 -3.42 -20.30 -9.66
N ASP A 141 -2.87 -19.47 -10.57
CA ASP A 141 -1.93 -18.43 -10.19
C ASP A 141 -2.59 -17.45 -9.22
N CYS A 142 -1.86 -16.95 -8.22
CA CYS A 142 -2.45 -16.08 -7.19
C CYS A 142 -2.81 -14.67 -7.69
N GLN A 143 -2.39 -14.32 -8.91
CA GLN A 143 -2.62 -13.03 -9.58
C GLN A 143 -2.06 -11.79 -8.87
N VAL A 144 -1.44 -11.92 -7.69
CA VAL A 144 -1.01 -10.79 -6.84
C VAL A 144 0.47 -10.74 -6.49
N CYS A 145 1.22 -11.84 -6.65
CA CYS A 145 2.66 -11.86 -6.42
C CYS A 145 3.44 -11.24 -7.59
N LEU A 146 4.70 -10.85 -7.39
CA LEU A 146 5.51 -10.18 -8.43
C LEU A 146 5.56 -10.97 -9.74
N VAL A 147 5.73 -12.29 -9.69
CA VAL A 147 5.70 -13.16 -10.88
C VAL A 147 4.35 -13.08 -11.60
N CYS A 148 3.24 -13.17 -10.89
CA CYS A 148 1.91 -13.08 -11.51
C CYS A 148 1.62 -11.68 -12.05
N LEU A 149 2.18 -10.64 -11.42
CA LEU A 149 2.02 -9.27 -11.87
C LEU A 149 2.86 -8.98 -13.11
N ASP A 150 4.06 -9.54 -13.18
CA ASP A 150 4.88 -9.55 -14.38
C ASP A 150 4.16 -10.24 -15.54
N LYS A 151 3.65 -11.45 -15.32
CA LYS A 151 2.82 -12.18 -16.29
C LYS A 151 1.59 -11.41 -16.76
N ARG A 152 0.92 -10.69 -15.85
CA ARG A 152 -0.33 -9.97 -16.18
C ARG A 152 -0.11 -8.65 -16.91
N PHE A 153 0.95 -7.93 -16.59
CA PHE A 153 1.14 -6.54 -17.06
C PHE A 153 2.31 -6.34 -18.02
N PHE A 154 3.25 -7.29 -18.06
CA PHE A 154 4.50 -7.18 -18.80
C PHE A 154 4.86 -8.48 -19.55
N ASP A 155 3.91 -9.39 -19.74
CA ASP A 155 4.07 -10.62 -20.53
C ASP A 155 5.33 -11.42 -20.17
N ASN A 156 5.59 -11.58 -18.86
CA ASN A 156 6.73 -12.33 -18.33
C ASN A 156 8.11 -11.76 -18.72
N ARG A 157 8.20 -10.47 -19.04
CA ARG A 157 9.45 -9.80 -19.45
C ARG A 157 10.53 -9.84 -18.37
N TYR A 158 10.17 -9.76 -17.09
CA TYR A 158 11.15 -9.65 -16.00
C TYR A 158 11.43 -10.98 -15.31
N MET A 159 10.44 -11.85 -15.21
CA MET A 159 10.48 -13.12 -14.49
C MET A 159 10.06 -14.26 -15.41
N THR A 160 10.73 -14.36 -16.57
CA THR A 160 10.41 -15.34 -17.61
C THR A 160 10.43 -16.77 -17.06
N GLY A 161 9.38 -17.53 -17.37
CA GLY A 161 9.27 -18.94 -16.96
C GLY A 161 9.08 -19.18 -15.46
N ALA A 162 9.08 -18.16 -14.61
CA ALA A 162 8.93 -18.33 -13.17
C ALA A 162 7.50 -18.77 -12.78
N LEU A 163 7.40 -19.69 -11.83
CA LEU A 163 6.15 -20.06 -11.17
C LEU A 163 5.63 -18.97 -10.22
N CYS A 164 4.30 -18.92 -10.10
CA CYS A 164 3.64 -18.15 -9.04
C CYS A 164 4.22 -18.50 -7.66
N ALA A 165 4.54 -17.49 -6.84
CA ALA A 165 5.13 -17.67 -5.51
C ALA A 165 4.25 -18.46 -4.52
N LYS A 166 2.94 -18.62 -4.80
CA LYS A 166 2.06 -19.47 -3.98
C LYS A 166 2.11 -20.95 -4.37
N LYS A 167 2.55 -21.29 -5.59
CA LYS A 167 2.67 -22.67 -6.04
C LYS A 167 3.95 -23.28 -5.47
N ARG A 168 3.80 -24.23 -4.55
CA ARG A 168 4.92 -24.88 -3.85
C ARG A 168 5.18 -26.26 -4.45
N CYS A 169 5.60 -26.29 -5.72
CA CYS A 169 6.01 -27.55 -6.33
C CYS A 169 7.29 -28.08 -5.66
N ASN A 170 7.23 -29.30 -5.13
CA ASN A 170 8.38 -30.00 -4.54
C ASN A 170 9.41 -30.42 -5.59
N ASN A 171 8.97 -30.66 -6.82
CA ASN A 171 9.83 -31.07 -7.95
C ASN A 171 10.15 -29.87 -8.86
N ALA A 172 10.31 -28.68 -8.28
CA ALA A 172 10.61 -27.48 -9.05
C ALA A 172 12.12 -27.32 -9.29
N THR A 173 12.50 -27.02 -10.52
CA THR A 173 13.90 -26.79 -10.92
C THR A 173 14.18 -25.29 -10.99
N SER A 174 15.37 -24.85 -10.56
CA SER A 174 15.81 -23.46 -10.73
C SER A 174 15.99 -23.12 -12.21
N LEU A 175 15.53 -21.94 -12.63
CA LEU A 175 15.84 -21.37 -13.94
C LEU A 175 17.14 -20.56 -13.82
N GLU A 176 18.21 -21.03 -14.46
CA GLU A 176 19.37 -20.17 -14.73
C GLU A 176 19.07 -19.34 -15.98
N LEU A 177 18.84 -18.04 -15.79
CA LEU A 177 18.85 -17.10 -16.91
C LEU A 177 20.30 -17.00 -17.41
N PRO A 178 20.56 -17.02 -18.73
CA PRO A 178 21.90 -16.82 -19.24
C PRO A 178 22.41 -15.45 -18.78
N SER A 179 23.34 -15.48 -17.83
CA SER A 179 24.12 -14.33 -17.40
C SER A 179 24.76 -13.71 -18.63
N GLN A 180 24.58 -12.40 -18.84
CA GLN A 180 25.36 -11.70 -19.87
C GLN A 180 26.85 -11.83 -19.55
N GLN A 181 27.54 -12.73 -20.24
CA GLN A 181 28.93 -13.09 -20.00
C GLN A 181 29.87 -12.59 -21.10
N GLN A 182 29.60 -11.43 -21.71
CA GLN A 182 30.42 -10.91 -22.82
C GLN A 182 30.70 -9.41 -22.73
N GLN A 183 31.38 -8.96 -21.66
CA GLN A 183 32.06 -7.67 -21.73
C GLN A 183 33.31 -7.55 -20.85
N GLN A 184 34.13 -8.60 -20.83
CA GLN A 184 35.48 -8.51 -20.24
C GLN A 184 36.55 -9.21 -21.07
N GLN A 185 36.44 -9.10 -22.39
CA GLN A 185 37.54 -9.44 -23.28
C GLN A 185 37.72 -8.33 -24.32
N GLN A 186 38.41 -7.29 -23.88
CA GLN A 186 39.33 -6.46 -24.66
C GLN A 186 40.27 -5.76 -23.69
#